data_AF-A0A3N5G566-F1
#
_entry.id   AF-A0A3N5G566-F1
#
_cell.length_a   1.000
_cell.length_b   1.000
_cell.length_c   1.000
_cell.angle_alpha   90.00
_cell.angle_beta   90.00
_cell.angle_gamma   90.00
#
_symmetry.space_group_name_H-M   'P 1'
#
loop_
_entity.id
_entity.type
_entity.pdbx_description
1 polymer ?
#
loop_
_entity_poly.entity_id
_entity_poly.type
_entity_poly.pdbx_seq_one_letter_code
_entity_poly.pdbx_strand_id
1 'polypeptide(L)'
;MRWLLGLAPVQAFVKAQIARRVKGPTDEQRARDEVYLYGEAWDDAGHKVAMRLRTREAYTLTAESGVKATLKVIEGRLAPGAYTPSMAFGADYVLELEGTTLSRVAV
;
A
#
# COMPACT_ATOMS: atom_id res chain seq x y z
N MET A 1 -15.86 -27.20 12.93
CA MET A 1 -15.93 -25.72 13.04
C MET A 1 -16.38 -25.02 11.76
N ARG A 2 -15.98 -25.46 10.56
CA ARG A 2 -16.34 -24.79 9.29
C ARG A 2 -17.85 -24.72 9.00
N TRP A 3 -18.61 -25.75 9.40
CA TRP A 3 -20.07 -25.79 9.22
C TRP A 3 -20.82 -24.76 10.07
N LEU A 4 -20.35 -24.51 11.30
CA LEU A 4 -20.93 -23.54 12.23
C LEU A 4 -20.67 -22.09 11.79
N LEU A 5 -19.45 -21.80 11.32
CA LEU A 5 -19.06 -20.49 10.78
C LEU A 5 -19.68 -20.18 9.40
N GLY A 6 -20.24 -21.20 8.73
CA GLY A 6 -20.98 -21.05 7.48
C GLY A 6 -22.45 -20.65 7.66
N LEU A 7 -22.98 -20.72 8.89
CA LEU A 7 -24.38 -20.35 9.16
C LEU A 7 -24.57 -18.84 9.01
N ALA A 8 -25.55 -18.44 8.21
CA ALA A 8 -25.93 -17.03 7.99
C ALA A 8 -26.09 -16.20 9.29
N PRO A 9 -26.79 -16.68 10.35
CA PRO A 9 -26.91 -15.91 11.59
C PRO A 9 -25.58 -15.73 12.33
N VAL A 10 -24.70 -16.74 12.29
CA VAL A 10 -23.35 -16.66 12.90
C VAL A 10 -22.50 -15.65 12.14
N GLN A 11 -22.53 -15.67 10.81
CA GLN A 11 -21.83 -14.67 9.99
C GLN A 11 -22.36 -13.26 10.21
N ALA A 12 -23.68 -13.09 10.31
CA ALA A 12 -24.30 -11.78 10.57
C ALA A 12 -23.87 -11.24 11.94
N PHE A 13 -23.86 -12.09 12.97
CA PHE A 13 -23.39 -11.72 14.30
C PHE A 13 -21.92 -11.30 14.31
N VAL A 14 -21.03 -12.10 13.69
CA VAL A 14 -19.60 -11.78 13.60
C VAL A 14 -19.36 -10.48 12.83
N LYS A 15 -20.03 -10.28 11.70
CA LYS A 15 -19.96 -9.02 10.92
C LYS A 15 -20.44 -7.82 11.75
N ALA A 16 -21.53 -7.96 12.51
CA ALA A 16 -22.02 -6.91 13.39
C ALA A 16 -21.05 -6.58 14.53
N GLN A 17 -20.37 -7.59 15.09
CA GLN A 17 -19.32 -7.38 16.09
C GLN A 17 -18.10 -6.67 15.49
N ILE A 18 -17.68 -7.05 14.29
CA ILE A 18 -16.60 -6.36 13.56
C ILE A 18 -16.98 -4.90 13.33
N ALA A 19 -18.17 -4.61 12.79
CA ALA A 19 -18.62 -3.25 12.55
C ALA A 19 -18.68 -2.38 13.81
N ARG A 20 -18.98 -2.98 14.97
CA ARG A 20 -19.01 -2.27 16.26
C ARG A 20 -17.63 -2.02 16.87
N ARG A 21 -16.67 -2.92 16.64
CA ARG A 21 -15.38 -2.94 17.37
C ARG A 21 -14.20 -2.49 16.52
N VAL A 22 -14.22 -2.76 15.22
CA VAL A 22 -13.17 -2.39 14.28
C VAL A 22 -13.52 -1.02 13.73
N LYS A 23 -12.95 0.01 14.35
CA LYS A 23 -12.91 1.36 13.78
C LYS A 23 -11.59 1.51 13.05
N GLY A 24 -11.63 2.11 11.86
CA GLY A 24 -10.41 2.50 11.15
C GLY A 24 -9.56 3.45 12.02
N PRO A 25 -8.28 3.64 11.66
CA PRO A 25 -7.39 4.52 12.40
C PRO A 25 -7.98 5.94 12.44
N THR A 26 -7.89 6.60 13.60
CA THR A 26 -8.25 8.02 13.72
C THR A 26 -7.29 8.90 12.94
N ASP A 27 -7.65 10.16 12.70
CA ASP A 27 -6.77 11.10 12.00
C ASP A 27 -5.43 11.28 12.72
N GLU A 28 -5.42 11.28 14.05
CA GLU A 28 -4.19 11.35 14.84
C GLU A 28 -3.34 10.09 14.74
N GLN A 29 -3.96 8.92 14.58
CA GLN A 29 -3.23 7.66 14.32
C GLN A 29 -2.63 7.70 12.92
N ARG A 30 -3.42 8.10 11.91
CA ARG A 30 -2.94 8.24 10.53
C ARG A 30 -1.81 9.25 10.38
N ALA A 31 -1.83 10.33 11.17
CA ALA A 31 -0.78 11.34 11.16
C ALA A 31 0.55 10.87 11.76
N ARG A 32 0.54 9.87 12.65
CA ARG A 32 1.74 9.38 13.36
C ARG A 32 2.28 8.06 12.83
N ASP A 33 1.41 7.21 12.31
CA ASP A 33 1.77 5.86 11.95
C ASP A 33 2.61 5.84 10.66
N GLU A 34 3.58 4.94 10.64
CA GLU A 34 4.46 4.70 9.49
C GLU A 34 4.33 3.25 9.05
N VAL A 35 4.52 3.03 7.75
CA VAL A 35 4.53 1.69 7.16
C VAL A 35 5.91 1.44 6.59
N TYR A 36 6.42 0.24 6.85
CA TYR A 36 7.70 -0.24 6.36
C TYR A 36 7.47 -1.44 5.44
N LEU A 37 8.06 -1.39 4.25
CA LEU A 37 8.07 -2.49 3.30
C LEU A 37 9.51 -2.95 3.11
N TYR A 38 9.71 -4.26 3.08
CA TYR A 38 10.99 -4.89 2.78
C TYR A 38 10.88 -5.62 1.45
N GLY A 39 11.90 -5.45 0.60
CA GLY A 39 12.03 -6.19 -0.64
C GLY A 39 13.44 -6.74 -0.75
N GLU A 40 13.55 -8.03 -1.04
CA GLU A 40 14.81 -8.71 -1.33
C GLU A 40 14.69 -9.44 -2.67
N ALA A 41 15.76 -9.38 -3.46
CA ALA A 41 15.88 -10.14 -4.70
C ALA A 41 17.27 -10.77 -4.76
N TRP A 42 17.35 -11.94 -5.38
CA TRP A 42 18.59 -12.69 -5.56
C TRP A 42 18.59 -13.41 -6.91
N ASP A 43 19.77 -13.83 -7.37
CA ASP A 43 19.96 -14.64 -8.56
C ASP A 43 20.74 -15.93 -8.28
N ASP A 44 20.83 -16.81 -9.28
CA ASP A 44 21.52 -18.11 -9.19
C ASP A 44 23.05 -17.96 -9.10
N ALA A 45 23.59 -16.78 -9.43
CA ALA A 45 25.01 -16.46 -9.27
C ALA A 45 25.37 -16.05 -7.83
N GLY A 46 24.36 -15.95 -6.94
CA GLY A 46 24.54 -15.59 -5.54
C GLY A 46 24.53 -14.10 -5.27
N HIS A 47 24.19 -13.25 -6.25
CA HIS A 47 23.98 -11.83 -5.98
C HIS A 47 22.70 -11.65 -5.17
N LYS A 48 22.73 -10.73 -4.20
CA LYS A 48 21.58 -10.33 -3.40
C LYS A 48 21.47 -8.83 -3.29
N VAL A 49 20.24 -8.33 -3.31
CA VAL A 49 19.93 -6.94 -3.00
C VAL A 49 18.72 -6.90 -2.08
N ALA A 50 18.81 -6.12 -1.01
CA ALA A 50 17.68 -5.83 -0.15
C ALA A 50 17.49 -4.33 0.04
N MET A 51 16.23 -3.94 0.05
CA MET A 51 15.78 -2.56 0.14
C MET A 51 14.63 -2.49 1.14
N ARG A 52 14.54 -1.35 1.82
CA ARG A 52 13.41 -1.02 2.70
C ARG A 52 12.83 0.31 2.28
N LEU A 53 11.52 0.31 2.06
CA LEU A 53 10.71 1.50 1.87
C LEU A 53 10.07 1.86 3.21
N ARG A 54 10.18 3.12 3.63
CA ARG A 54 9.38 3.70 4.73
C ARG A 54 8.43 4.72 4.13
N THR A 55 7.17 4.66 4.54
CA THR A 55 6.08 5.53 4.07
C THR A 55 5.22 5.97 5.26
N ARG A 56 4.34 6.95 5.05
CA ARG A 56 3.25 7.28 5.98
C ARG A 56 2.27 6.13 6.14
N GLU A 57 1.27 6.32 7.00
CA GLU A 57 0.13 5.43 7.13
C GLU A 57 -0.51 5.08 5.76
N ALA A 58 -0.89 3.81 5.62
CA ALA A 58 -1.27 3.20 4.33
C ALA A 58 -2.50 3.84 3.66
N TYR A 59 -3.55 4.21 4.40
CA TYR A 59 -4.72 4.87 3.83
C TYR A 59 -4.37 6.27 3.31
N THR A 60 -3.61 7.04 4.08
CA THR A 60 -3.13 8.36 3.66
C THR A 60 -2.28 8.25 2.40
N LEU A 61 -1.29 7.34 2.40
CA LEU A 61 -0.44 7.08 1.23
C LEU A 61 -1.26 6.68 0.00
N THR A 62 -2.25 5.80 0.17
CA THR A 62 -3.09 5.31 -0.94
C THR A 62 -3.92 6.45 -1.54
N ALA A 63 -4.54 7.27 -0.70
CA ALA A 63 -5.34 8.41 -1.16
C ALA A 63 -4.48 9.44 -1.91
N GLU A 64 -3.33 9.84 -1.35
CA GLU A 64 -2.39 10.77 -1.98
C GLU A 64 -1.86 10.24 -3.31
N SER A 65 -1.47 8.96 -3.34
CA SER A 65 -0.97 8.29 -4.54
C SER A 65 -2.00 8.27 -5.67
N GLY A 66 -3.28 7.99 -5.37
CA GLY A 66 -4.34 7.98 -6.37
C GLY A 66 -4.62 9.37 -6.95
N VAL A 67 -4.68 10.40 -6.10
CA VAL A 67 -4.89 11.78 -6.54
C VAL A 67 -3.72 12.24 -7.41
N LYS A 68 -2.48 12.02 -6.96
CA LYS A 68 -1.28 12.42 -7.71
C LYS A 68 -1.17 11.70 -9.06
N ALA A 69 -1.50 10.41 -9.12
CA ALA A 69 -1.53 9.65 -10.37
C ALA A 69 -2.57 10.24 -11.34
N THR A 70 -3.75 10.57 -10.83
CA THR A 70 -4.83 11.19 -11.63
C THR A 70 -4.39 12.53 -12.21
N LEU A 71 -3.76 13.39 -11.41
CA LEU A 71 -3.22 14.67 -11.89
C LEU A 71 -2.20 14.47 -13.01
N LYS A 72 -1.26 13.54 -12.85
CA LYS A 72 -0.27 13.24 -13.90
C LYS A 72 -0.90 12.69 -15.19
N VAL A 73 -1.98 11.92 -15.09
CA VAL A 73 -2.74 11.45 -16.27
C VAL A 73 -3.40 12.63 -16.99
N ILE A 74 -4.02 13.55 -16.25
CA ILE A 74 -4.69 14.73 -16.82
C ILE A 74 -3.70 15.68 -17.53
N GLU A 75 -2.42 15.70 -17.12
CA GLU A 75 -1.37 16.44 -17.82
C GLU A 75 -1.11 15.95 -19.26
N GLY A 76 -1.71 14.81 -19.67
CA GLY A 76 -1.79 14.41 -21.08
C GLY A 76 -0.50 13.83 -21.68
N ARG A 77 0.46 13.42 -20.84
CA ARG A 77 1.77 12.88 -21.30
C ARG A 77 1.74 11.37 -21.60
N LEU A 78 0.62 10.69 -21.35
CA LEU A 78 0.47 9.25 -21.52
C LEU A 78 -0.38 8.93 -22.73
N ALA A 79 0.06 7.94 -23.51
CA ALA A 79 -0.79 7.35 -24.53
C ALA A 79 -1.99 6.62 -23.89
N PRO A 80 -3.15 6.51 -24.57
CA PRO A 80 -4.27 5.75 -24.07
C PRO A 80 -3.91 4.27 -23.83
N GLY A 81 -4.30 3.72 -22.69
CA GLY A 81 -4.02 2.33 -22.33
C GLY A 81 -4.18 2.04 -20.83
N ALA A 82 -3.87 0.81 -20.45
CA ALA A 82 -3.80 0.39 -19.05
C ALA A 82 -2.33 0.32 -18.62
N TYR A 83 -2.01 1.00 -17.52
CA TYR A 83 -0.64 1.09 -17.01
C TYR A 83 -0.61 0.79 -15.52
N THR A 84 0.45 0.09 -15.09
CA THR A 84 0.85 0.15 -13.68
C THR A 84 1.53 1.51 -13.41
N PRO A 85 1.58 1.98 -12.15
CA PRO A 85 2.27 3.23 -11.82
C PRO A 85 3.75 3.23 -12.27
N SER A 86 4.44 2.11 -12.16
CA SER A 86 5.84 2.00 -12.58
C SER A 86 6.03 2.14 -14.10
N MET A 87 5.05 1.69 -14.89
CA MET A 87 5.05 1.89 -16.35
C MET A 87 4.67 3.32 -16.74
N ALA A 88 3.69 3.92 -16.05
CA ALA A 88 3.18 5.26 -16.37
C ALA A 88 4.12 6.39 -15.92
N PHE A 89 4.71 6.27 -14.73
CA PHE A 89 5.41 7.37 -14.07
C PHE A 89 6.85 7.03 -13.68
N GLY A 90 7.30 5.80 -13.96
CA GLY A 90 8.62 5.30 -13.58
C GLY A 90 8.62 4.56 -12.24
N ALA A 91 9.67 3.76 -12.02
CA ALA A 91 9.82 2.94 -10.81
C ALA A 91 9.90 3.77 -9.52
N ASP A 92 10.35 5.02 -9.61
CA ASP A 92 10.53 5.93 -8.47
C ASP A 92 9.27 6.74 -8.11
N TYR A 93 8.13 6.49 -8.77
CA TYR A 93 6.89 7.23 -8.51
C TYR A 93 6.50 7.28 -7.02
N VAL A 94 6.70 6.17 -6.32
CA VAL A 94 6.40 6.06 -4.88
C VAL A 94 7.25 7.02 -4.04
N LEU A 95 8.47 7.35 -4.49
CA LEU A 95 9.39 8.28 -3.80
C LEU A 95 8.95 9.74 -3.94
N GLU A 96 8.05 10.04 -4.88
CA GLU A 96 7.47 11.37 -4.98
C GLU A 96 6.35 11.62 -3.95
N LEU A 97 5.92 10.59 -3.21
CA LEU A 97 4.90 10.70 -2.18
C LEU A 97 5.52 11.18 -0.87
N GLU A 98 4.81 12.06 -0.16
CA GLU A 98 5.36 12.73 1.00
C GLU A 98 5.68 11.73 2.13
N GLY A 99 6.81 11.94 2.81
CA GLY A 99 7.26 11.04 3.87
C GLY A 99 7.77 9.68 3.37
N THR A 100 7.90 9.47 2.06
CA THR A 100 8.45 8.23 1.50
C THR A 100 9.96 8.28 1.38
N THR A 101 10.63 7.21 1.84
CA THR A 101 12.09 7.07 1.76
C THR A 101 12.47 5.63 1.45
N LEU A 102 13.52 5.44 0.65
CA LEU A 102 14.04 4.14 0.24
C LEU A 102 15.50 4.00 0.69
N SER A 103 15.83 2.91 1.37
CA SER A 103 17.17 2.66 1.91
C SER A 103 17.61 1.23 1.61
N ARG A 104 18.89 1.02 1.29
CA ARG A 104 19.48 -0.33 1.27
C ARG A 104 19.46 -0.95 2.67
N VAL A 105 19.26 -2.26 2.71
CA VAL A 105 19.36 -3.07 3.92
C VAL A 105 20.55 -4.02 3.75
N ALA A 106 21.28 -4.28 4.83
CA ALA A 106 22.33 -5.29 4.81
C ALA A 106 21.70 -6.69 4.65
N VAL A 107 22.25 -7.48 3.72
CA VAL A 107 21.84 -8.85 3.38
C VAL A 107 23.06 -9.75 3.33
#